data_AF-A0A5B0FM43-F1
#
_entry.id   AF-A0A5B0FM43-F1
#
_cell.length_a   1.000
_cell.length_b   1.000
_cell.length_c   1.000
_cell.angle_alpha   90.00
_cell.angle_beta   90.00
_cell.angle_gamma   90.00
#
_symmetry.space_group_name_H-M   'P 1'
#
loop_
_entity.id
_entity.type
_entity.pdbx_description
1 polymer ?
#
loop_
_entity_poly.entity_id
_entity_poly.type
_entity_poly.pdbx_seq_one_letter_code
_entity_poly.pdbx_strand_id
1 'polypeptide(L)' 'MAKAKKKTDTKKKKASPKKNKLGVKNSLFNNINARKKKGTTRPKSKKTVTKKSYKAMKNNWGKKKKKKKK' A
#
# COMPACT_ATOMS: atom_id res chain seq x y z
N MET A 1 27.74 -43.61 -4.04
CA MET A 1 28.14 -42.72 -2.94
C MET A 1 27.22 -41.50 -2.92
N ALA A 2 26.30 -41.44 -1.98
CA ALA A 2 25.33 -40.36 -1.84
C ALA A 2 26.00 -39.10 -1.23
N LYS A 3 25.72 -37.92 -1.80
CA LYS A 3 25.78 -36.65 -1.07
C LYS A 3 24.56 -35.81 -1.42
N ALA A 4 23.54 -35.93 -0.57
CA ALA A 4 22.38 -35.07 -0.54
C ALA A 4 22.80 -33.61 -0.31
N LYS A 5 22.47 -32.72 -1.25
CA LYS A 5 22.55 -31.26 -1.00
C LYS A 5 21.24 -30.80 -0.37
N LYS A 6 21.36 -30.40 0.91
CA LYS A 6 20.34 -29.77 1.75
C LYS A 6 19.47 -28.78 0.97
N LYS A 7 18.15 -28.95 1.05
CA LYS A 7 17.19 -27.88 0.78
C LYS A 7 17.52 -26.74 1.75
N THR A 8 17.89 -25.57 1.22
CA THR A 8 18.04 -24.37 2.04
C THR A 8 16.66 -23.84 2.36
N ASP A 9 16.20 -24.06 3.59
CA ASP A 9 15.03 -23.41 4.15
C ASP A 9 15.16 -21.89 3.97
N THR A 10 14.39 -21.31 3.03
CA THR A 10 14.23 -19.86 2.97
C THR A 10 13.48 -19.43 4.22
N LYS A 11 14.23 -19.08 5.27
CA LYS A 11 13.74 -18.46 6.50
C LYS A 11 12.68 -17.42 6.16
N LYS A 12 11.42 -17.72 6.47
CA LYS A 12 10.31 -16.78 6.46
C LYS A 12 10.71 -15.60 7.34
N LYS A 13 11.03 -14.45 6.74
CA LYS A 13 11.36 -13.23 7.49
C LYS A 13 10.17 -12.92 8.40
N LYS A 14 10.36 -13.03 9.72
CA LYS A 14 9.37 -12.59 10.70
C LYS A 14 9.08 -11.12 10.43
N ALA A 15 7.81 -10.77 10.21
CA ALA A 15 7.41 -9.39 10.02
C ALA A 15 7.83 -8.60 11.27
N SER A 16 8.74 -7.65 11.09
CA SER A 16 9.12 -6.69 12.13
C SER A 16 7.86 -6.00 12.67
N PRO A 17 7.81 -5.62 13.95
CA PRO A 17 6.63 -4.95 14.51
C PRO A 17 6.29 -3.75 13.60
N LYS A 18 5.03 -3.62 13.19
CA LYS A 18 4.51 -2.66 12.18
C LYS A 18 4.70 -1.18 12.58
N LYS A 19 5.95 -0.75 12.72
CA LYS A 19 6.40 0.59 13.10
C LYS A 19 7.64 0.89 12.27
N ASN A 20 7.82 2.16 11.89
CA ASN A 20 9.04 2.57 11.21
C ASN A 20 10.18 2.78 12.24
N LYS A 21 11.40 3.06 11.77
CA LYS A 21 12.64 3.18 12.58
C LYS A 21 12.56 4.22 13.73
N LEU A 22 11.53 5.06 13.78
CA LEU A 22 11.26 6.06 14.83
C LEU A 22 10.25 5.57 15.90
N GLY A 23 9.82 4.30 15.85
CA GLY A 23 8.84 3.75 16.79
C GLY A 23 7.38 4.19 16.53
N VAL A 24 7.14 4.97 15.47
CA VAL A 24 5.81 5.50 15.12
C VAL A 24 5.08 4.55 14.16
N LYS A 25 3.84 4.22 14.52
CA LYS A 25 3.01 3.25 13.80
C LYS A 25 2.43 3.88 12.53
N ASN A 26 2.97 3.55 11.35
CA ASN A 26 2.34 3.77 10.03
C ASN A 26 1.64 5.13 9.81
N SER A 27 2.24 6.25 10.23
CA SER A 27 1.60 7.56 10.05
C SER A 27 1.56 7.97 8.58
N LEU A 28 0.48 8.64 8.18
CA LEU A 28 0.26 9.11 6.80
C LEU A 28 1.44 9.95 6.31
N PHE A 29 1.96 10.85 7.15
CA PHE A 29 3.09 11.72 6.84
C PHE A 29 4.35 10.92 6.49
N ASN A 30 4.68 9.92 7.29
CA ASN A 30 5.86 9.08 7.06
C ASN A 30 5.73 8.26 5.77
N ASN A 31 4.53 7.77 5.45
CA ASN A 31 4.28 7.07 4.20
C ASN A 31 4.40 8.01 2.99
N ILE A 32 3.89 9.24 3.08
CA ILE A 32 4.02 10.26 2.01
C ILE A 32 5.50 10.59 1.78
N ASN A 33 6.26 10.88 2.84
CA ASN A 33 7.67 11.23 2.72
C ASN A 33 8.51 10.06 2.22
N ALA A 34 8.24 8.83 2.67
CA ALA A 34 8.90 7.64 2.15
C ALA A 34 8.66 7.47 0.64
N ARG A 35 7.45 7.72 0.14
CA ARG A 35 7.13 7.64 -1.30
C ARG A 35 7.75 8.76 -2.12
N LYS A 36 7.86 9.97 -1.56
CA LYS A 36 8.58 11.10 -2.16
C LYS A 36 10.06 10.77 -2.30
N LYS A 37 10.71 10.35 -1.21
CA LYS A 37 12.14 9.94 -1.20
C LYS A 37 12.43 8.78 -2.16
N LYS A 38 11.53 7.81 -2.27
CA LYS A 38 11.65 6.67 -3.21
C LYS A 38 11.40 7.03 -4.67
N GLY A 39 10.93 8.24 -5.01
CA GLY A 39 10.60 8.62 -6.40
C GLY A 39 9.41 7.87 -7.02
N THR A 40 8.82 6.91 -6.32
CA THR A 40 7.66 6.10 -6.78
C THR A 40 6.35 6.88 -6.92
N THR A 41 6.36 8.18 -6.68
CA THR A 41 5.18 9.03 -6.84
C THR A 41 5.02 9.39 -8.31
N ARG A 42 4.03 8.79 -8.98
CA ARG A 42 3.73 9.14 -10.37
C ARG A 42 3.24 10.59 -10.47
N PRO A 43 3.72 11.38 -11.45
CA PRO A 43 3.20 12.73 -11.73
C PRO A 43 1.73 12.66 -12.15
N LYS A 44 0.99 13.77 -12.03
CA LYS A 44 -0.43 13.83 -12.37
C LYS A 44 -0.70 13.51 -13.84
N SER A 45 0.20 13.90 -14.74
CA SER A 45 0.15 13.55 -16.17
C SER A 45 0.14 12.04 -16.43
N LYS A 46 0.77 11.24 -15.56
CA LYS A 46 0.81 9.76 -15.64
C LYS A 46 -0.28 9.08 -14.81
N LYS A 47 -1.28 9.84 -14.32
CA LYS A 47 -2.41 9.36 -13.51
C LYS A 47 -3.73 9.72 -14.18
N THR A 48 -4.47 8.71 -14.62
CA THR A 48 -5.79 8.89 -15.23
C THR A 48 -6.86 8.28 -14.35
N VAL A 49 -8.02 8.92 -14.26
CA VAL A 49 -9.20 8.37 -13.59
C VAL A 49 -9.88 7.39 -14.55
N THR A 50 -10.08 6.14 -14.11
CA THR A 50 -10.76 5.15 -14.96
C THR A 50 -12.22 5.56 -15.20
N LYS A 51 -12.79 5.17 -16.35
CA LYS A 51 -14.21 5.46 -16.68
C LYS A 51 -15.15 4.99 -15.58
N LYS A 52 -14.90 3.80 -15.01
CA LYS A 52 -15.69 3.23 -13.90
C LYS A 52 -15.60 4.10 -12.65
N SER A 53 -14.40 4.52 -12.27
CA SER A 53 -14.19 5.41 -11.12
C SER A 53 -14.88 6.76 -11.32
N TYR A 54 -14.77 7.35 -12.52
CA TYR A 54 -15.41 8.62 -12.83
C TYR A 54 -16.95 8.52 -12.75
N LYS A 55 -17.55 7.46 -13.31
CA LYS A 55 -19.00 7.19 -13.19
C LYS A 55 -19.42 7.08 -11.72
N ALA A 56 -18.65 6.36 -10.89
CA ALA A 56 -18.94 6.23 -9.47
C ALA A 56 -18.83 7.57 -8.70
N MET A 57 -17.87 8.42 -9.04
CA MET A 57 -17.75 9.77 -8.47
C MET A 57 -18.94 10.63 -8.87
N LYS A 58 -19.29 10.67 -10.16
CA LYS A 58 -20.43 11.45 -10.67
C LYS A 58 -21.73 11.03 -10.00
N ASN A 59 -22.00 9.73 -9.92
CA ASN A 59 -23.25 9.20 -9.36
C ASN A 59 -23.42 9.48 -7.86
N ASN A 60 -22.30 9.65 -7.13
CA ASN A 60 -22.29 9.90 -5.69
C ASN A 60 -21.95 11.37 -5.35
N TRP A 61 -21.79 12.23 -6.35
CA TRP A 61 -21.51 13.64 -6.14
C TRP A 61 -22.69 14.31 -5.43
N GLY A 62 -22.42 15.04 -4.36
CA GLY A 62 -23.45 15.69 -3.53
C GLY A 62 -24.29 14.75 -2.66
N LYS A 63 -24.11 13.43 -2.73
CA LYS A 63 -24.88 12.46 -1.94
C LYS A 63 -24.22 12.17 -0.60
N LYS A 64 -25.00 12.20 0.49
CA LYS A 64 -24.54 11.78 1.81
C LYS A 64 -24.24 10.27 1.80
N LYS A 65 -23.03 9.89 2.24
CA LYS A 65 -22.68 8.46 2.37
C LYS A 65 -23.61 7.80 3.38
N LYS A 66 -24.34 6.78 2.95
CA LYS A 66 -25.17 5.97 3.85
C LYS A 66 -24.25 5.15 4.77
N LYS A 67 -24.55 5.13 6.08
CA LYS A 67 -23.86 4.24 7.02
C LYS A 67 -24.18 2.80 6.62
N LYS A 68 -23.16 1.97 6.40
CA LYS A 68 -23.37 0.52 6.32
C LYS A 68 -23.78 0.05 7.72
N LYS A 69 -24.95 -0.59 7.83
CA LYS A 69 -25.29 -1.38 9.00
C LYS A 69 -24.33 -2.58 9.03
N LYS A 70 -23.76 -2.84 10.21
CA LYS A 70 -22.85 -3.97 10.44
C LYS A 70 -23.62 -5.27 10.39
#